data_AF-A0A554KVQ9-F1
#
_entry.id   AF-A0A554KVQ9-F1
#
_cell.length_a   1.000
_cell.length_b   1.000
_cell.length_c   1.000
_cell.angle_alpha   90.00
_cell.angle_beta   90.00
_cell.angle_gamma   90.00
#
_symmetry.space_group_name_H-M   'P 1'
#
loop_
_entity.id
_entity.type
_entity.pdbx_description
1 polymer ?
#
loop_
_entity_poly.entity_id
_entity_poly.type
_entity_poly.pdbx_seq_one_letter_code
_entity_poly.pdbx_strand_id
1 'polypeptide(L)'
;MYTNNVMIDQADTNEKPKEVIRVSISEAAKLFGVNAQTIRRAITAQEVTYIIVAGRYKLNFESLVKWSQRHTTLKNKLENKGIGQFVGNWKIKNPLYSPNPKIVVTKETEKEPEDEENPEK
;
A
#
# COMPACT_ATOMS: atom_id res chain seq x y z
N MET A 1 23.46 -42.94 -17.38
CA MET A 1 22.14 -42.50 -17.90
C MET A 1 21.48 -41.68 -16.80
N TYR A 2 21.35 -40.37 -16.99
CA TYR A 2 20.81 -39.44 -16.01
C TYR A 2 19.28 -39.35 -16.16
N THR A 3 18.55 -39.33 -15.04
CA THR A 3 17.25 -38.65 -14.97
C THR A 3 17.23 -37.82 -13.70
N ASN A 4 17.45 -36.51 -13.89
CA ASN A 4 17.42 -35.50 -12.84
C ASN A 4 16.00 -35.39 -12.28
N ASN A 5 15.87 -35.66 -10.97
CA ASN A 5 14.65 -35.37 -10.24
C ASN A 5 14.59 -33.85 -10.03
N VAL A 6 13.64 -33.20 -10.71
CA VAL A 6 13.43 -31.75 -10.67
C VAL A 6 13.06 -31.37 -9.24
N MET A 7 13.96 -30.64 -8.58
CA MET A 7 13.68 -29.94 -7.34
C MET A 7 12.75 -28.77 -7.65
N ILE A 8 11.51 -28.85 -7.17
CA ILE A 8 10.57 -27.74 -7.17
C ILE A 8 10.77 -27.02 -5.84
N ASP A 9 11.36 -25.82 -5.89
CA ASP A 9 11.43 -24.91 -4.75
C ASP A 9 10.00 -24.55 -4.32
N GLN A 10 9.59 -25.06 -3.18
CA GLN A 10 8.41 -24.58 -2.48
C GLN A 10 8.77 -23.22 -1.87
N ALA A 11 8.54 -22.14 -2.62
CA ALA A 11 8.53 -20.81 -2.05
C ALA A 11 7.36 -20.72 -1.05
N ASP A 12 7.68 -20.50 0.22
CA ASP A 12 6.74 -20.37 1.33
C ASP A 12 5.62 -19.35 1.06
N THR A 13 4.47 -19.79 0.56
CA THR A 13 3.23 -19.01 0.56
C THR A 13 2.55 -19.15 1.93
N ASN A 14 3.17 -18.63 2.98
CA ASN A 14 2.47 -18.43 4.26
C ASN A 14 1.66 -17.13 4.21
N GLU A 15 0.69 -17.07 3.30
CA GLU A 15 -0.29 -15.97 3.23
C GLU A 15 -1.35 -16.19 4.31
N LYS A 16 -1.04 -15.80 5.55
CA LYS A 16 -2.06 -15.65 6.58
C LYS A 16 -3.15 -14.72 6.04
N PRO A 17 -4.45 -15.08 6.15
CA PRO A 17 -5.52 -14.25 5.66
C PRO A 17 -5.44 -12.88 6.34
N LYS A 18 -5.23 -11.83 5.54
CA LYS A 18 -5.09 -10.46 6.05
C LYS A 18 -6.40 -10.08 6.74
N GLU A 19 -6.38 -9.93 8.05
CA GLU A 19 -7.54 -9.49 8.82
C GLU A 19 -7.99 -8.10 8.34
N VAL A 20 -9.16 -8.03 7.72
CA VAL A 20 -9.73 -6.78 7.18
C VAL A 20 -10.65 -6.16 8.21
N ILE A 21 -10.22 -5.03 8.78
CA ILE A 21 -11.04 -4.22 9.68
C ILE A 21 -12.09 -3.47 8.87
N ARG A 22 -13.36 -3.70 9.19
CA ARG A 22 -14.50 -3.06 8.53
C ARG A 22 -15.29 -2.19 9.49
N VAL A 23 -15.60 -0.98 9.07
CA VAL A 23 -16.30 0.02 9.90
C VAL A 23 -17.54 0.56 9.17
N SER A 24 -18.54 0.97 9.92
CA SER A 24 -19.69 1.69 9.37
C SER A 24 -19.34 3.15 9.05
N ILE A 25 -20.21 3.82 8.28
CA ILE A 25 -20.06 5.25 7.93
C ILE A 25 -19.99 6.12 9.19
N SER A 26 -20.85 5.86 10.18
CA SER A 26 -20.93 6.66 11.40
C SER A 26 -19.70 6.45 12.30
N GLU A 27 -19.19 5.23 12.39
CA GLU A 27 -17.95 4.93 13.12
C GLU A 27 -16.76 5.59 12.43
N ALA A 28 -16.65 5.48 11.11
CA ALA A 28 -15.62 6.16 10.34
C ALA A 28 -15.67 7.69 10.54
N ALA A 29 -16.85 8.30 10.51
CA ALA A 29 -16.99 9.74 10.75
C ALA A 29 -16.41 10.15 12.12
N LYS A 30 -16.72 9.40 13.17
CA LYS A 30 -16.21 9.64 14.53
C LYS A 30 -14.71 9.41 14.63
N LEU A 31 -14.20 8.30 14.09
CA LEU A 31 -12.79 7.95 14.13
C LEU A 31 -11.92 8.96 13.38
N PHE A 32 -12.41 9.53 12.27
CA PHE A 32 -11.63 10.46 11.46
C PHE A 32 -11.91 11.94 11.82
N GLY A 33 -12.82 12.23 12.75
CA GLY A 33 -13.17 13.60 13.11
C GLY A 33 -13.83 14.38 11.96
N VAL A 34 -14.57 13.69 11.09
CA VAL A 34 -15.22 14.26 9.90
C VAL A 34 -16.73 14.06 9.93
N ASN A 35 -17.45 14.81 9.09
CA ASN A 35 -18.89 14.61 8.92
C ASN A 35 -19.15 13.31 8.13
N ALA A 36 -20.20 12.57 8.47
CA ALA A 36 -20.68 11.41 7.71
C ALA A 36 -20.92 11.75 6.22
N GLN A 37 -21.35 12.98 5.90
CA GLN A 37 -21.51 13.42 4.51
C GLN A 37 -20.18 13.39 3.73
N THR A 38 -19.05 13.69 4.37
CA THR A 38 -17.72 13.62 3.75
C THR A 38 -17.38 12.20 3.36
N ILE A 39 -17.68 11.23 4.23
CA ILE A 39 -17.48 9.80 3.94
C ILE A 39 -18.39 9.35 2.79
N ARG A 40 -19.67 9.77 2.77
CA ARG A 40 -20.56 9.46 1.64
C ARG A 40 -20.06 10.04 0.32
N ARG A 41 -19.51 11.26 0.33
CA ARG A 41 -18.89 11.86 -0.86
C ARG A 41 -17.70 11.05 -1.36
N ALA A 42 -16.88 10.54 -0.45
CA ALA A 42 -15.75 9.66 -0.81
C ALA A 42 -16.22 8.33 -1.41
N ILE A 43 -17.34 7.78 -0.93
CA ILE A 43 -17.99 6.60 -1.52
C ILE A 43 -18.47 6.90 -2.94
N THR A 44 -19.18 8.02 -3.16
CA THR A 44 -19.66 8.40 -4.49
C THR A 44 -18.54 8.72 -5.47
N ALA A 45 -17.43 9.27 -4.97
CA ALA A 45 -16.22 9.54 -5.75
C ALA A 45 -15.32 8.30 -5.93
N GLN A 46 -15.75 7.13 -5.45
CA GLN A 46 -15.04 5.84 -5.56
C GLN A 46 -13.63 5.84 -4.97
N GLU A 47 -13.36 6.72 -4.00
CA GLU A 47 -12.04 6.87 -3.40
C GLU A 47 -11.78 5.88 -2.26
N VAL A 48 -12.83 5.23 -1.77
CA VAL A 48 -12.81 4.33 -0.62
C VAL A 48 -13.48 3.02 -0.97
N THR A 49 -12.81 1.91 -0.68
CA THR A 49 -13.36 0.56 -0.87
C THR A 49 -14.39 0.23 0.21
N TYR A 50 -15.52 -0.33 -0.21
CA TYR A 50 -16.59 -0.78 0.69
C TYR A 50 -17.24 -2.07 0.19
N ILE A 51 -17.96 -2.72 1.10
CA ILE A 51 -18.92 -3.78 0.78
C ILE A 51 -20.27 -3.43 1.41
N ILE A 52 -21.36 -3.96 0.87
CA ILE A 52 -22.70 -3.81 1.44
C ILE A 52 -23.09 -5.14 2.07
N VAL A 53 -23.39 -5.12 3.37
CA VAL A 53 -23.87 -6.30 4.11
C VAL A 53 -25.22 -5.97 4.73
N ALA A 54 -26.26 -6.73 4.38
CA ALA A 54 -27.63 -6.52 4.87
C ALA A 54 -28.12 -5.06 4.73
N GLY A 55 -27.87 -4.44 3.57
CA GLY A 55 -28.28 -3.06 3.29
C GLY A 55 -27.46 -1.98 4.02
N ARG A 56 -26.36 -2.34 4.71
CA ARG A 56 -25.49 -1.40 5.41
C ARG A 56 -24.09 -1.41 4.83
N TYR A 57 -23.56 -0.21 4.58
CA TYR A 57 -22.20 -0.03 4.12
C TYR A 57 -21.18 -0.42 5.19
N LYS A 58 -20.19 -1.20 4.77
CA LYS A 58 -19.01 -1.59 5.55
C LYS A 58 -17.78 -1.16 4.77
N LEU A 59 -17.10 -0.15 5.30
CA LEU A 59 -15.93 0.47 4.69
C LEU A 59 -14.66 -0.25 5.14
N ASN A 60 -13.69 -0.40 4.24
CA ASN A 60 -12.36 -0.89 4.61
C ASN A 60 -11.57 0.22 5.32
N PHE A 61 -11.13 -0.05 6.55
CA PHE A 61 -10.37 0.91 7.35
C PHE A 61 -9.06 1.32 6.69
N GLU A 62 -8.33 0.39 6.07
CA GLU A 62 -7.07 0.70 5.38
C GLU A 62 -7.30 1.70 4.25
N SER A 63 -8.38 1.52 3.49
CA SER A 63 -8.74 2.43 2.39
C SER A 63 -9.07 3.82 2.91
N LEU A 64 -9.75 3.92 4.06
CA LEU A 64 -10.08 5.21 4.70
C LEU A 64 -8.82 5.95 5.15
N VAL A 65 -7.87 5.25 5.78
CA VAL A 65 -6.61 5.88 6.22
C VAL A 65 -5.78 6.37 5.03
N LYS A 66 -5.68 5.57 3.95
CA LYS A 66 -5.01 6.01 2.71
C LYS A 66 -5.69 7.24 2.11
N TRP A 67 -7.02 7.26 2.08
CA TRP A 67 -7.79 8.38 1.57
C TRP A 67 -7.62 9.66 2.41
N SER A 68 -7.60 9.56 3.74
CA SER A 68 -7.41 10.73 4.61
C SER A 68 -6.02 11.34 4.47
N GLN A 69 -5.00 10.53 4.15
CA GLN A 69 -3.64 11.03 3.95
C GLN A 69 -3.45 11.74 2.60
N ARG A 70 -4.22 11.35 1.56
CA ARG A 70 -4.20 12.03 0.25
C ARG A 70 -4.72 13.46 0.33
N HIS A 71 -5.59 13.76 1.28
CA HIS A 71 -6.24 15.07 1.41
C HIS A 71 -5.71 15.80 2.64
N THR A 72 -4.97 16.89 2.43
CA THR A 72 -4.37 17.68 3.51
C THR A 72 -5.39 18.15 4.55
N THR A 73 -6.57 18.61 4.11
CA THR A 73 -7.63 19.08 5.01
C THR A 73 -8.22 17.94 5.87
N LEU A 74 -8.28 16.72 5.34
CA LEU A 74 -8.78 15.56 6.07
C LEU A 74 -7.71 15.00 7.00
N LYS A 75 -6.46 14.99 6.56
CA LYS A 75 -5.30 14.66 7.40
C LYS A 75 -5.28 15.55 8.65
N ASN A 76 -5.41 16.87 8.47
CA ASN A 76 -5.45 17.80 9.60
C ASN A 76 -6.65 17.53 10.54
N LYS A 77 -7.82 17.15 10.00
CA LYS A 77 -8.98 16.80 10.84
C LYS A 77 -8.77 15.49 11.59
N LEU A 78 -8.18 14.49 10.94
CA LEU A 78 -7.84 13.21 11.55
C LEU A 78 -6.85 13.40 12.71
N GLU A 79 -5.82 14.22 12.50
CA GLU A 79 -4.77 14.50 13.49
C GLU A 79 -5.29 15.31 14.68
N ASN A 80 -6.14 16.31 14.45
CA ASN A 80 -6.59 17.22 15.51
C ASN A 80 -7.91 16.83 16.20
N LYS A 81 -8.79 16.10 15.50
CA LYS A 81 -10.17 15.80 15.97
C LYS A 81 -10.52 14.32 15.91
N GLY A 82 -9.70 13.50 15.27
CA GLY A 82 -9.92 12.07 15.11
C GLY A 82 -8.95 11.25 15.94
N ILE A 83 -8.87 9.95 15.63
CA ILE A 83 -7.97 8.99 16.25
C ILE A 83 -6.49 9.32 15.99
N GLY A 84 -6.19 10.17 15.00
CA GLY A 84 -4.83 10.63 14.72
C GLY A 84 -4.20 11.37 15.91
N GLN A 85 -5.00 11.95 16.80
CA GLN A 85 -4.49 12.57 18.04
C GLN A 85 -3.85 11.55 19.01
N PHE A 86 -4.21 10.28 18.88
CA PHE A 86 -3.72 9.19 19.73
C PHE A 86 -2.71 8.28 19.02
N VAL A 87 -2.48 8.48 17.72
CA VAL A 87 -1.65 7.61 16.89
C VAL A 87 -0.41 8.37 16.46
N GLY A 88 0.76 7.98 16.96
CA GLY A 88 2.03 8.61 16.58
C GLY A 88 2.41 8.37 15.12
N ASN A 89 2.36 7.10 14.67
CA ASN A 89 2.71 6.73 13.29
C ASN A 89 1.79 5.62 12.76
N TRP A 90 1.31 5.79 11.52
CA TRP A 90 0.55 4.77 10.81
C TRP A 90 1.50 3.77 10.13
N LYS A 91 1.30 2.47 10.38
CA LYS A 91 2.08 1.38 9.74
C LYS A 91 1.62 1.14 8.29
N ILE A 92 1.88 2.08 7.40
CA ILE A 92 1.50 1.97 5.99
C ILE A 92 2.74 1.67 5.16
N LYS A 93 2.76 0.50 4.52
CA LYS A 93 3.78 0.15 3.54
C LYS A 93 3.42 0.85 2.23
N ASN A 94 3.95 2.05 1.98
CA ASN A 94 3.90 2.67 0.66
C ASN A 94 5.20 2.33 -0.08
N PRO A 95 5.19 1.52 -1.14
CA PRO A 95 6.40 1.17 -1.87
C PRO A 95 6.97 2.32 -2.72
N LEU A 96 6.36 3.52 -2.71
CA LEU A 96 6.70 4.59 -3.65
C LEU A 96 8.12 5.16 -3.46
N TYR A 97 8.72 5.06 -2.27
CA TYR A 97 10.06 5.58 -1.95
C TYR A 97 10.87 4.65 -1.03
N SER A 98 10.83 3.34 -1.27
CA SER A 98 11.91 2.50 -0.75
C SER A 98 12.96 2.40 -1.85
N PRO A 99 14.16 2.97 -1.71
CA PRO A 99 15.27 2.64 -2.60
C PRO A 99 15.49 1.14 -2.47
N ASN A 100 14.92 0.37 -3.39
CA ASN A 100 15.18 -1.04 -3.46
C ASN A 100 16.59 -1.18 -4.02
N PRO A 101 17.57 -1.69 -3.25
CA PRO A 101 18.95 -1.82 -3.71
C PRO A 101 19.06 -2.68 -4.98
N LYS A 102 18.06 -3.53 -5.25
CA LYS A 102 17.99 -4.34 -6.47
C LYS A 102 17.79 -3.52 -7.76
N ILE A 103 17.22 -2.31 -7.69
CA ILE A 103 16.99 -1.45 -8.86
C ILE A 103 18.26 -0.68 -9.25
N VAL A 104 19.15 -0.43 -8.27
CA VAL A 104 20.37 0.36 -8.50
C VAL A 104 21.43 -0.47 -9.25
N VAL A 105 21.51 -1.78 -8.98
CA VAL A 105 22.53 -2.66 -9.58
C VAL A 105 22.30 -2.90 -11.08
N THR A 106 21.06 -2.82 -11.58
CA THR A 106 20.76 -3.11 -13.00
C THR A 106 21.28 -2.04 -13.97
N LYS A 107 21.61 -0.83 -13.50
CA LYS A 107 21.93 0.29 -14.40
C LYS A 107 23.42 0.42 -14.77
N GLU A 108 24.30 -0.37 -14.17
CA GLU A 108 25.75 -0.24 -14.33
C GLU A 108 26.38 -1.25 -15.30
N THR A 109 25.62 -2.24 -15.80
CA THR A 109 26.20 -3.36 -16.59
C THR A 109 26.11 -3.19 -18.12
N GLU A 110 25.53 -2.11 -18.65
CA GLU A 110 25.36 -1.91 -20.11
C GLU A 110 26.30 -0.83 -20.69
N LYS A 111 27.56 -0.81 -20.27
CA LYS A 111 28.62 -0.14 -21.06
C LYS A 111 29.57 -1.20 -21.59
N GLU A 112 29.33 -1.57 -22.85
CA GLU A 112 30.29 -2.27 -23.70
C GLU A 112 31.63 -1.52 -23.68
N PRO A 113 32.76 -2.18 -23.39
CA PRO A 113 34.04 -1.67 -23.83
C PRO A 113 34.22 -2.08 -25.30
N GLU A 114 34.00 -1.11 -26.19
CA GLU A 114 34.80 -0.99 -27.40
C GLU A 114 36.29 -0.86 -27.00
N ASP A 115 37.17 -1.27 -27.92
CA ASP A 115 38.63 -1.11 -27.93
C ASP A 115 39.47 -2.37 -27.58
N GLU A 116 39.47 -3.36 -28.49
CA GLU A 116 40.69 -4.15 -28.75
C GLU A 116 41.57 -3.39 -29.76
N GLU A 117 42.36 -2.42 -29.29
CA GLU A 117 43.51 -1.91 -30.03
C GLU A 117 44.72 -2.80 -29.67
N ASN A 118 45.09 -3.68 -30.60
CA ASN A 118 46.21 -4.61 -30.49
C ASN A 118 47.50 -3.98 -31.03
N PRO A 119 48.55 -3.80 -30.21
CA PRO A 119 49.90 -3.69 -30.74
C PRO A 119 50.77 -4.90 -30.38
N GLU A 120 51.62 -5.26 -31.35
CA GLU A 120 52.85 -6.06 -31.29
C GLU A 120 52.77 -7.56 -31.60
N LYS A 121 53.00 -7.90 -32.88
CA LYS A 121 54.32 -8.39 -33.35
C LYS A 121 54.47 -8.33 -34.86
#